data_AF-G9CKQ4-F1
#
_entry.id   AF-G9CKQ4-F1
#
_cell.length_a   1.000
_cell.length_b   1.000
_cell.length_c   1.000
_cell.angle_alpha   90.00
_cell.angle_beta   90.00
_cell.angle_gamma   90.00
#
_symmetry.space_group_name_H-M   'P 1'
#
loop_
_entity.id
_entity.type
_entity.pdbx_description
1 polymer ?
#
loop_
_entity_poly.entity_id
_entity_poly.type
_entity_poly.pdbx_seq_one_letter_code
_entity_poly.pdbx_strand_id
1 'polypeptide(L)'
;HPLLKIANDALIDLPAPLNISIWWNFGSLLGLCLITQILTGLFLAMHYTSDITLAFSSVAHICRDVNYGWLIRNLHANGASFFFICIYLHIGRGLYYGSYLYKETWNIGVILLLLVMMTAFVGYVLPWGQMSFWGATVITNLLSAIPYIGTSLVQWIWGGFSVDNATLTRFFAFHFLFPFIIAAMTLIHLIFLHETGSSNPTGLNSDAEKIPFHPYYSFKDVLGFAVLLVALTALALFSPNLLGDPDNFTPANPLVTPPHIKPEWYFLFAYAILRSIPNKLGGVLALLFSILILMLVPILHTSKQRALTFRPLTQLILWLLVADVAILTWIGGLPVEHPFTLIGQIASL
;
A
#
# COMPACT_ATOMS: atom_id res chain seq x y z
N HIS A 1 -27.79 -21.76 -11.26
CA HIS A 1 -27.87 -20.39 -11.83
C HIS A 1 -26.47 -19.95 -12.25
N PRO A 2 -26.24 -19.41 -13.46
CA PRO A 2 -24.90 -19.08 -13.96
C PRO A 2 -24.07 -18.17 -13.03
N LEU A 3 -24.69 -17.13 -12.44
CA LEU A 3 -24.00 -16.27 -11.47
C LEU A 3 -23.69 -16.98 -10.15
N LEU A 4 -24.61 -17.82 -9.65
CA LEU A 4 -24.40 -18.54 -8.40
C LEU A 4 -23.31 -19.60 -8.55
N LYS A 5 -23.13 -20.15 -9.75
CA LYS A 5 -22.05 -21.10 -10.04
C LYS A 5 -20.68 -20.46 -9.81
N ILE A 6 -20.44 -19.27 -10.36
CA ILE A 6 -19.17 -18.55 -10.18
C ILE A 6 -18.93 -18.26 -8.69
N ALA A 7 -19.95 -17.76 -7.97
CA ALA A 7 -19.83 -17.49 -6.54
C ALA A 7 -19.59 -18.77 -5.72
N ASN A 8 -20.27 -19.86 -6.06
CA ASN A 8 -20.14 -21.15 -5.40
C ASN A 8 -18.72 -21.71 -5.56
N ASP A 9 -18.22 -21.75 -6.80
CA ASP A 9 -16.91 -22.31 -7.13
C ASP A 9 -15.77 -21.44 -6.58
N ALA A 10 -16.00 -20.14 -6.38
CA ALA A 10 -15.02 -19.20 -5.86
C ALA A 10 -15.00 -19.04 -4.34
N LEU A 11 -16.12 -19.27 -3.64
CA LEU A 11 -16.25 -18.92 -2.21
C LEU A 11 -16.91 -20.00 -1.33
N ILE A 12 -17.65 -20.96 -1.89
CA ILE A 12 -18.36 -21.97 -1.10
C ILE A 12 -17.63 -23.31 -1.22
N ASP A 13 -17.64 -23.88 -2.42
CA ASP A 13 -17.07 -25.20 -2.71
C ASP A 13 -15.60 -25.13 -3.16
N LEU A 14 -14.99 -23.94 -3.13
CA LEU A 14 -13.57 -23.75 -3.44
C LEU A 14 -12.71 -24.70 -2.59
N PRO A 15 -11.96 -25.65 -3.19
CA PRO A 15 -11.19 -26.60 -2.42
C PRO A 15 -9.87 -25.96 -1.95
N ALA A 16 -9.75 -25.77 -0.64
CA ALA A 16 -8.62 -25.10 0.01
C ALA A 16 -7.78 -26.10 0.83
N PRO A 17 -6.44 -25.94 0.91
CA PRO A 17 -5.60 -26.81 1.73
C PRO A 17 -6.05 -26.79 3.20
N LEU A 18 -6.11 -27.93 3.88
CA LEU A 18 -6.57 -28.03 5.28
C LEU A 18 -5.76 -27.19 6.29
N ASN A 19 -4.48 -26.95 6.01
CA ASN A 19 -3.52 -26.42 6.99
C ASN A 19 -3.09 -24.97 6.75
N ILE A 20 -3.85 -24.15 5.99
CA ILE A 20 -3.48 -22.73 5.82
C ILE A 20 -3.64 -21.94 7.13
N SER A 21 -2.57 -21.28 7.54
CA SER A 21 -2.48 -20.52 8.80
C SER A 21 -3.13 -19.14 8.71
N ILE A 22 -3.09 -18.35 9.79
CA ILE A 22 -3.64 -16.98 9.82
C ILE A 22 -3.05 -16.06 8.74
N TRP A 23 -1.83 -16.35 8.26
CA TRP A 23 -1.19 -15.57 7.20
C TRP A 23 -1.96 -15.57 5.88
N TRP A 24 -2.86 -16.54 5.66
CA TRP A 24 -3.73 -16.57 4.48
C TRP A 24 -4.92 -15.61 4.55
N ASN A 25 -5.31 -15.16 5.75
CA ASN A 25 -6.40 -14.20 5.93
C ASN A 25 -6.09 -12.83 5.32
N PHE A 26 -4.82 -12.47 5.13
CA PHE A 26 -4.46 -11.17 4.55
C PHE A 26 -4.97 -10.97 3.12
N GLY A 27 -5.33 -12.03 2.38
CA GLY A 27 -6.00 -11.89 1.08
C GLY A 27 -7.41 -11.29 1.22
N SER A 28 -8.22 -11.88 2.10
CA SER A 28 -9.58 -11.40 2.34
C SER A 28 -9.61 -10.07 3.11
N LEU A 29 -8.66 -9.85 4.03
CA LEU A 29 -8.49 -8.55 4.70
C LEU A 29 -8.18 -7.41 3.73
N LEU A 30 -7.37 -7.65 2.68
CA LEU A 30 -7.13 -6.65 1.64
C LEU A 30 -8.42 -6.33 0.86
N GLY A 31 -9.26 -7.34 0.60
CA GLY A 31 -10.60 -7.13 0.02
C GLY A 31 -11.48 -6.26 0.92
N LEU A 32 -11.50 -6.52 2.23
CA LEU A 32 -12.22 -5.71 3.21
C LEU A 32 -11.68 -4.26 3.27
N CYS A 33 -10.36 -4.08 3.27
CA CYS A 33 -9.73 -2.76 3.20
C CYS A 33 -10.16 -2.01 1.94
N LEU A 34 -10.12 -2.65 0.76
CA LEU A 34 -10.53 -2.03 -0.50
C LEU A 34 -11.99 -1.58 -0.48
N ILE A 35 -12.91 -2.45 -0.03
CA ILE A 35 -14.33 -2.11 0.08
C ILE A 35 -14.52 -0.94 1.07
N THR A 36 -13.84 -0.98 2.22
CA THR A 36 -13.91 0.09 3.23
C THR A 36 -13.41 1.42 2.66
N GLN A 37 -12.30 1.43 1.92
CA GLN A 37 -11.76 2.64 1.29
C GLN A 37 -12.68 3.19 0.21
N ILE A 38 -13.27 2.33 -0.65
CA ILE A 38 -14.21 2.76 -1.69
C ILE A 38 -15.45 3.38 -1.06
N LEU A 39 -16.05 2.73 -0.05
CA LEU A 39 -17.25 3.23 0.60
C LEU A 39 -16.98 4.56 1.32
N THR A 40 -16.01 4.58 2.22
CA THR A 40 -15.66 5.81 2.96
C THR A 40 -15.22 6.94 2.02
N GLY A 41 -14.43 6.64 1.00
CA GLY A 41 -13.97 7.60 0.00
C GLY A 41 -15.11 8.18 -0.83
N LEU A 42 -16.09 7.36 -1.22
CA LEU A 42 -17.28 7.83 -1.94
C LEU A 42 -18.09 8.82 -1.09
N PHE A 43 -18.33 8.51 0.20
CA PHE A 43 -19.03 9.43 1.10
C PHE A 43 -18.25 10.73 1.35
N LEU A 44 -16.91 10.67 1.45
CA LEU A 44 -16.08 11.88 1.55
C LEU A 44 -16.15 12.72 0.27
N ALA A 45 -16.12 12.07 -0.89
CA ALA A 45 -16.17 12.74 -2.20
C ALA A 45 -17.49 13.51 -2.42
N MET A 46 -18.59 13.12 -1.80
CA MET A 46 -19.87 13.86 -1.85
C MET A 46 -19.79 15.24 -1.20
N HIS A 47 -18.78 15.50 -0.36
CA HIS A 47 -18.62 16.73 0.41
C HIS A 47 -17.30 17.45 0.17
N TYR A 48 -16.36 16.82 -0.57
CA TYR A 48 -15.05 17.39 -0.88
C TYR A 48 -15.12 18.30 -2.12
N THR A 49 -14.31 19.36 -2.13
CA THR A 49 -14.15 20.25 -3.30
C THR A 49 -12.70 20.29 -3.77
N SER A 50 -12.45 19.89 -5.02
CA SER A 50 -11.10 19.85 -5.61
C SER A 50 -10.66 21.20 -6.21
N ASP A 51 -10.67 22.24 -5.38
CA ASP A 51 -10.15 23.57 -5.68
C ASP A 51 -9.17 24.00 -4.59
N ILE A 52 -8.00 24.53 -4.92
CA ILE A 52 -6.95 24.85 -3.93
C ILE A 52 -7.39 25.85 -2.85
N THR A 53 -8.38 26.71 -3.15
CA THR A 53 -8.90 27.69 -2.20
C THR A 53 -9.90 27.06 -1.23
N LEU A 54 -10.47 25.90 -1.58
CA LEU A 54 -11.54 25.23 -0.84
C LEU A 54 -11.18 23.83 -0.34
N ALA A 55 -10.13 23.19 -0.83
CA ALA A 55 -9.84 21.79 -0.55
C ALA A 55 -9.62 21.55 0.94
N PHE A 56 -8.72 22.31 1.56
CA PHE A 56 -8.44 22.22 2.98
C PHE A 56 -9.69 22.52 3.83
N SER A 57 -10.43 23.58 3.50
CA SER A 57 -11.63 23.97 4.25
C SER A 57 -12.79 22.99 4.04
N SER A 58 -12.91 22.35 2.88
CA SER A 58 -13.92 21.32 2.62
C SER A 58 -13.67 20.05 3.44
N VAL A 59 -12.41 19.65 3.62
CA VAL A 59 -12.05 18.56 4.54
C VAL A 59 -12.31 18.94 5.99
N ALA A 60 -12.05 20.19 6.38
CA ALA A 60 -12.40 20.69 7.71
C ALA A 60 -13.93 20.70 7.94
N HIS A 61 -14.71 21.13 6.94
CA HIS A 61 -16.18 21.09 6.94
C HIS A 61 -16.70 19.65 7.07
N ILE A 62 -16.14 18.68 6.35
CA ILE A 62 -16.48 17.26 6.52
C ILE A 62 -16.33 16.84 7.99
N CYS A 63 -15.22 17.20 8.62
CA CYS A 63 -14.96 16.80 10.00
C CYS A 63 -15.85 17.54 11.02
N ARG A 64 -16.27 18.78 10.74
CA ARG A 64 -16.94 19.66 11.72
C ARG A 64 -18.45 19.71 11.58
N ASP A 65 -18.95 19.67 10.35
CA ASP A 65 -20.33 20.03 10.03
C ASP A 65 -21.13 18.87 9.42
N VAL A 66 -20.47 17.90 8.78
CA VAL A 66 -21.13 16.70 8.23
C VAL A 66 -21.36 15.68 9.35
N ASN A 67 -22.61 15.18 9.46
CA ASN A 67 -22.96 14.13 10.41
C ASN A 67 -22.06 12.90 10.26
N TYR A 68 -21.34 12.55 11.33
CA TYR A 68 -20.33 11.48 11.35
C TYR A 68 -19.18 11.64 10.34
N GLY A 69 -19.03 12.81 9.71
CA GLY A 69 -17.98 13.05 8.71
C GLY A 69 -16.57 12.92 9.28
N TRP A 70 -16.36 13.32 10.54
CA TRP A 70 -15.09 13.08 11.25
C TRP A 70 -14.75 11.59 11.37
N LEU A 71 -15.75 10.74 11.63
CA LEU A 71 -15.56 9.30 11.77
C LEU A 71 -15.24 8.68 10.41
N ILE A 72 -15.99 9.04 9.37
CA ILE A 72 -15.75 8.56 8.00
C ILE A 72 -14.34 9.00 7.53
N ARG A 73 -13.95 10.25 7.78
CA ARG A 73 -12.62 10.76 7.44
C ARG A 73 -11.52 10.00 8.19
N ASN A 74 -11.70 9.76 9.49
CA ASN A 74 -10.71 9.04 10.29
C ASN A 74 -10.61 7.56 9.91
N LEU A 75 -11.74 6.90 9.58
CA LEU A 75 -11.76 5.54 9.05
C LEU A 75 -11.05 5.48 7.69
N HIS A 76 -11.27 6.45 6.80
CA HIS A 76 -10.62 6.48 5.49
C HIS A 76 -9.10 6.70 5.58
N ALA A 77 -8.67 7.63 6.44
CA ALA A 77 -7.25 7.94 6.64
C ALA A 77 -6.51 6.78 7.32
N ASN A 78 -7.03 6.26 8.43
CA ASN A 78 -6.41 5.13 9.13
C ASN A 78 -6.58 3.81 8.34
N GLY A 79 -7.67 3.66 7.59
CA GLY A 79 -7.92 2.52 6.71
C GLY A 79 -6.88 2.38 5.61
N ALA A 80 -6.35 3.50 5.09
CA ALA A 80 -5.20 3.48 4.18
C ALA A 80 -3.96 2.84 4.86
N SER A 81 -3.66 3.19 6.10
CA SER A 81 -2.57 2.56 6.86
C SER A 81 -2.81 1.07 7.08
N PHE A 82 -4.02 0.65 7.47
CA PHE A 82 -4.36 -0.76 7.61
C PHE A 82 -4.28 -1.53 6.28
N PHE A 83 -4.55 -0.88 5.14
CA PHE A 83 -4.31 -1.44 3.82
C PHE A 83 -2.83 -1.79 3.65
N PHE A 84 -1.92 -0.86 3.95
CA PHE A 84 -0.47 -1.09 3.84
C PHE A 84 0.05 -2.12 4.85
N ILE A 85 -0.44 -2.13 6.08
CA ILE A 85 -0.13 -3.19 7.04
C ILE A 85 -0.52 -4.55 6.45
N CYS A 86 -1.74 -4.68 5.94
CA CYS A 86 -2.21 -5.93 5.35
C CYS A 86 -1.40 -6.33 4.12
N ILE A 87 -1.04 -5.38 3.23
CA ILE A 87 -0.35 -5.70 1.99
C ILE A 87 1.10 -6.13 2.25
N TYR A 88 1.79 -5.50 3.20
CA TYR A 88 3.14 -5.93 3.57
C TYR A 88 3.16 -7.29 4.24
N LEU A 89 2.19 -7.59 5.11
CA LEU A 89 2.06 -8.93 5.70
C LEU A 89 1.67 -9.99 4.65
N HIS A 90 0.83 -9.62 3.67
CA HIS A 90 0.48 -10.48 2.54
C HIS A 90 1.70 -10.80 1.65
N ILE A 91 2.52 -9.80 1.34
CA ILE A 91 3.78 -9.95 0.59
C ILE A 91 4.77 -10.79 1.39
N GLY A 92 4.96 -10.48 2.68
CA GLY A 92 5.85 -11.21 3.59
C GLY A 92 5.48 -12.69 3.69
N ARG A 93 4.18 -13.01 3.80
CA ARG A 93 3.67 -14.38 3.67
C ARG A 93 4.10 -15.01 2.35
N GLY A 94 3.94 -14.29 1.24
CA GLY A 94 4.28 -14.81 -0.08
C GLY A 94 5.78 -15.09 -0.24
N LEU A 95 6.64 -14.26 0.35
CA LEU A 95 8.08 -14.48 0.43
C LEU A 95 8.42 -15.69 1.32
N TYR A 96 7.82 -15.79 2.50
CA TYR A 96 8.10 -16.86 3.47
C TYR A 96 7.68 -18.24 2.94
N TYR A 97 6.51 -18.35 2.34
CA TYR A 97 5.96 -19.64 1.89
C TYR A 97 6.19 -19.94 0.41
N GLY A 98 6.97 -19.11 -0.29
CA GLY A 98 7.26 -19.31 -1.72
C GLY A 98 6.01 -19.22 -2.61
N SER A 99 5.01 -18.43 -2.22
CA SER A 99 3.80 -18.22 -3.03
C SER A 99 4.12 -17.46 -4.33
N TYR A 100 5.23 -16.72 -4.37
CA TYR A 100 5.73 -16.05 -5.58
C TYR A 100 6.01 -17.01 -6.76
N LEU A 101 6.11 -18.32 -6.51
CA LEU A 101 6.22 -19.31 -7.59
C LEU A 101 4.94 -19.44 -8.44
N TYR A 102 3.80 -18.93 -7.96
CA TYR A 102 2.63 -18.65 -8.79
C TYR A 102 2.84 -17.32 -9.49
N LYS A 103 3.59 -17.35 -10.60
CA LYS A 103 4.21 -16.17 -11.21
C LYS A 103 3.19 -15.13 -11.66
N GLU A 104 2.10 -15.56 -12.26
CA GLU A 104 1.02 -14.72 -12.76
C GLU A 104 0.35 -14.00 -11.59
N THR A 105 -0.12 -14.76 -10.59
CA THR A 105 -0.70 -14.24 -9.36
C THR A 105 0.26 -13.26 -8.67
N TRP A 106 1.53 -13.61 -8.55
CA TRP A 106 2.55 -12.77 -7.94
C TRP A 106 2.79 -11.45 -8.68
N ASN A 107 2.97 -11.50 -10.00
CA ASN A 107 3.22 -10.31 -10.82
C ASN A 107 2.01 -9.37 -10.82
N ILE A 108 0.79 -9.91 -10.88
CA ILE A 108 -0.43 -9.11 -10.67
C ILE A 108 -0.45 -8.52 -9.25
N GLY A 109 0.02 -9.25 -8.24
CA GLY A 109 0.20 -8.75 -6.87
C GLY A 109 1.15 -7.56 -6.79
N VAL A 110 2.27 -7.57 -7.52
CA VAL A 110 3.19 -6.42 -7.60
C VAL A 110 2.54 -5.23 -8.30
N ILE A 111 1.75 -5.46 -9.36
CA ILE A 111 0.97 -4.40 -10.03
C ILE A 111 -0.06 -3.80 -9.06
N LEU A 112 -0.77 -4.64 -8.29
CA LEU A 112 -1.71 -4.19 -7.26
C LEU A 112 -1.01 -3.33 -6.19
N LEU A 113 0.18 -3.72 -5.74
CA LEU A 113 0.98 -2.91 -4.82
C LEU A 113 1.27 -1.53 -5.41
N LEU A 114 1.76 -1.46 -6.66
CA LEU A 114 2.05 -0.19 -7.33
C LEU A 114 0.80 0.69 -7.48
N LEU A 115 -0.36 0.10 -7.80
CA LEU A 115 -1.62 0.83 -7.91
C LEU A 115 -2.10 1.36 -6.54
N VAL A 116 -1.99 0.57 -5.47
CA VAL A 116 -2.33 1.00 -4.10
C VAL A 116 -1.40 2.12 -3.65
N MET A 117 -0.09 2.00 -3.91
CA MET A 117 0.89 3.07 -3.67
C MET A 117 0.52 4.36 -4.40
N MET A 118 0.22 4.27 -5.70
CA MET A 118 -0.16 5.44 -6.49
C MET A 118 -1.45 6.07 -5.97
N THR A 119 -2.47 5.26 -5.67
CA THR A 119 -3.76 5.69 -5.12
C THR A 119 -3.58 6.42 -3.80
N ALA A 120 -2.83 5.85 -2.86
CA ALA A 120 -2.59 6.44 -1.55
C ALA A 120 -1.79 7.73 -1.64
N PHE A 121 -0.78 7.80 -2.52
CA PHE A 121 -0.01 9.01 -2.76
C PHE A 121 -0.91 10.16 -3.25
N VAL A 122 -1.69 9.96 -4.32
CA VAL A 122 -2.56 11.03 -4.83
C VAL A 122 -3.69 11.38 -3.85
N GLY A 123 -4.15 10.42 -3.05
CA GLY A 123 -5.15 10.65 -1.99
C GLY A 123 -4.63 11.52 -0.86
N TYR A 124 -3.37 11.34 -0.48
CA TYR A 124 -2.72 12.13 0.56
C TYR A 124 -2.53 13.60 0.17
N VAL A 125 -2.59 13.93 -1.13
CA VAL A 125 -2.51 15.32 -1.60
C VAL A 125 -3.82 16.08 -1.41
N LEU A 126 -4.96 15.38 -1.39
CA LEU A 126 -6.30 15.98 -1.42
C LEU A 126 -6.64 16.89 -0.23
N PRO A 127 -6.20 16.62 1.02
CA PRO A 127 -6.44 17.54 2.13
C PRO A 127 -5.77 18.91 1.96
N TRP A 128 -4.81 19.05 1.04
CA TRP A 128 -4.13 20.29 0.72
C TRP A 128 -3.49 21.01 1.92
N GLY A 129 -2.94 20.22 2.85
CA GLY A 129 -2.09 20.73 3.94
C GLY A 129 -0.62 20.85 3.54
N GLN A 130 0.23 21.28 4.47
CA GLN A 130 1.66 21.49 4.22
C GLN A 130 2.37 20.22 3.73
N MET A 131 2.21 19.08 4.42
CA MET A 131 2.85 17.83 4.01
C MET A 131 2.27 17.28 2.70
N SER A 132 0.96 17.44 2.47
CA SER A 132 0.31 17.12 1.20
C SER A 132 0.97 17.85 0.02
N PHE A 133 1.09 19.18 0.11
CA PHE A 133 1.62 20.02 -0.97
C PHE A 133 3.11 19.80 -1.21
N TRP A 134 3.92 19.85 -0.15
CA TRP A 134 5.37 19.73 -0.25
C TRP A 134 5.80 18.30 -0.59
N GLY A 135 5.11 17.29 -0.06
CA GLY A 135 5.27 15.90 -0.46
C GLY A 135 4.99 15.70 -1.96
N ALA A 136 3.87 16.25 -2.46
CA ALA A 136 3.56 16.21 -3.89
C ALA A 136 4.66 16.86 -4.73
N THR A 137 5.11 18.05 -4.33
CA THR A 137 6.15 18.82 -5.03
C THR A 137 7.47 18.05 -5.11
N VAL A 138 7.95 17.52 -3.99
CA VAL A 138 9.22 16.79 -3.94
C VAL A 138 9.15 15.48 -4.73
N ILE A 139 8.14 14.65 -4.48
CA ILE A 139 8.04 13.30 -5.07
C ILE A 139 7.82 13.36 -6.58
N THR A 140 6.91 14.20 -7.06
CA THR A 140 6.67 14.31 -8.52
C THR A 140 7.87 14.91 -9.24
N ASN A 141 8.59 15.85 -8.62
CA ASN A 141 9.79 16.44 -9.20
C ASN A 141 10.99 15.46 -9.28
N LEU A 142 10.91 14.28 -8.67
CA LEU A 142 11.90 13.22 -8.89
C LEU A 142 11.98 12.81 -10.37
N LEU A 143 10.85 12.84 -11.08
CA LEU A 143 10.80 12.49 -12.51
C LEU A 143 11.60 13.44 -13.41
N SER A 144 11.92 14.66 -12.94
CA SER A 144 12.81 15.57 -13.68
C SER A 144 14.25 15.05 -13.82
N ALA A 145 14.63 14.01 -13.04
CA ALA A 145 15.92 13.36 -13.18
C ALA A 145 16.06 12.53 -14.47
N ILE A 146 14.94 12.21 -15.15
CA ILE A 146 14.95 11.45 -16.40
C ILE A 146 15.57 12.32 -17.52
N PRO A 147 16.65 11.86 -18.18
CA PRO A 147 17.29 12.61 -19.25
C PRO A 147 16.33 12.97 -20.38
N TYR A 148 16.52 14.15 -20.97
CA TYR A 148 15.79 14.70 -22.11
C TYR A 148 14.30 15.04 -21.87
N ILE A 149 13.52 14.13 -21.28
CA ILE A 149 12.06 14.27 -21.17
C ILE A 149 11.56 14.62 -19.76
N GLY A 150 12.43 14.54 -18.74
CA GLY A 150 12.02 14.62 -17.33
C GLY A 150 11.29 15.91 -16.97
N THR A 151 11.83 17.07 -17.34
CA THR A 151 11.20 18.37 -17.02
C THR A 151 9.83 18.50 -17.68
N SER A 152 9.71 18.13 -18.95
CA SER A 152 8.44 18.17 -19.69
C SER A 152 7.42 17.21 -19.07
N LEU A 153 7.84 16.02 -18.62
CA LEU A 153 6.98 15.05 -17.95
C LEU A 153 6.43 15.60 -16.62
N VAL A 154 7.27 16.24 -15.81
CA VAL A 154 6.86 16.86 -14.54
C VAL A 154 5.83 17.96 -14.78
N GLN A 155 6.12 18.89 -15.70
CA GLN A 155 5.19 19.97 -16.04
C GLN A 155 3.88 19.46 -16.63
N TRP A 156 3.92 18.36 -17.40
CA TRP A 156 2.73 17.71 -17.91
C TRP A 156 1.90 17.09 -16.78
N ILE A 157 2.52 16.41 -15.82
CA ILE A 157 1.85 15.85 -14.63
C ILE A 157 1.23 16.96 -13.77
N TRP A 158 1.91 18.10 -13.61
CA TRP A 158 1.36 19.25 -12.89
C TRP A 158 0.28 19.99 -13.69
N GLY A 159 0.39 20.02 -15.01
CA GLY A 159 -0.44 20.89 -15.85
C GLY A 159 -0.09 22.35 -15.70
N GLY A 160 1.18 22.65 -15.38
CA GLY A 160 1.67 23.97 -15.04
C GLY A 160 3.14 23.91 -14.63
N PHE A 161 3.64 25.00 -14.05
CA PHE A 161 5.04 25.13 -13.66
C PHE A 161 5.35 24.66 -12.22
N SER A 162 4.30 24.42 -11.44
CA SER A 162 4.37 23.94 -10.05
C SER A 162 3.14 23.09 -9.75
N VAL A 163 3.15 22.40 -8.59
CA VAL A 163 1.93 21.83 -8.02
C VAL A 163 0.95 22.96 -7.72
N ASP A 164 -0.24 22.92 -8.31
CA ASP A 164 -1.25 23.96 -8.21
C ASP A 164 -2.66 23.38 -8.48
N ASN A 165 -3.68 24.22 -8.72
CA ASN A 165 -5.08 23.81 -8.90
C ASN A 165 -5.27 22.72 -9.96
N ALA A 166 -4.62 22.85 -11.11
CA ALA A 166 -4.69 21.85 -12.16
C ALA A 166 -4.20 20.47 -11.67
N THR A 167 -3.17 20.43 -10.82
CA THR A 167 -2.63 19.21 -10.20
C THR A 167 -3.62 18.62 -9.19
N LEU A 168 -4.26 19.45 -8.37
CA LEU A 168 -5.20 18.98 -7.36
C LEU A 168 -6.44 18.33 -7.99
N THR A 169 -7.04 18.99 -8.98
CA THR A 169 -8.26 18.49 -9.66
C THR A 169 -8.01 17.16 -10.36
N ARG A 170 -6.87 17.00 -11.05
CA ARG A 170 -6.53 15.70 -11.69
C ARG A 170 -6.17 14.63 -10.67
N PHE A 171 -5.50 14.97 -9.57
CA PHE A 171 -5.16 14.00 -8.53
C PHE A 171 -6.42 13.49 -7.85
N PHE A 172 -7.43 14.33 -7.65
CA PHE A 172 -8.75 13.87 -7.22
C PHE A 172 -9.36 12.88 -8.22
N ALA A 173 -9.36 13.20 -9.52
CA ALA A 173 -9.88 12.31 -10.56
C ALA A 173 -9.15 10.95 -10.60
N PHE A 174 -7.82 10.94 -10.52
CA PHE A 174 -7.03 9.71 -10.46
C PHE A 174 -7.26 8.93 -9.16
N HIS A 175 -7.32 9.62 -8.01
CA HIS A 175 -7.60 9.00 -6.72
C HIS A 175 -8.97 8.32 -6.70
N PHE A 176 -9.95 8.92 -7.36
CA PHE A 176 -11.28 8.34 -7.52
C PHE A 176 -11.27 7.12 -8.46
N LEU A 177 -10.53 7.20 -9.58
CA LEU A 177 -10.49 6.14 -10.60
C LEU A 177 -9.73 4.88 -10.14
N PHE A 178 -8.55 5.03 -9.55
CA PHE A 178 -7.65 3.91 -9.29
C PHE A 178 -8.23 2.82 -8.37
N PRO A 179 -9.02 3.09 -7.32
CA PRO A 179 -9.67 2.06 -6.52
C PRO A 179 -10.52 1.07 -7.34
N PHE A 180 -11.19 1.55 -8.39
CA PHE A 180 -11.97 0.66 -9.28
C PHE A 180 -11.09 -0.17 -10.20
N ILE A 181 -9.96 0.38 -10.65
CA ILE A 181 -8.94 -0.38 -11.38
C ILE A 181 -8.34 -1.45 -10.46
N ILE A 182 -8.05 -1.13 -9.20
CA ILE A 182 -7.57 -2.09 -8.19
C ILE A 182 -8.61 -3.21 -7.98
N ALA A 183 -9.90 -2.89 -7.92
CA ALA A 183 -10.96 -3.90 -7.82
C ALA A 183 -10.95 -4.85 -9.03
N ALA A 184 -10.85 -4.32 -10.26
CA ALA A 184 -10.74 -5.15 -11.47
C ALA A 184 -9.47 -6.02 -11.49
N MET A 185 -8.32 -5.45 -11.13
CA MET A 185 -7.05 -6.18 -11.03
C MET A 185 -7.07 -7.24 -9.92
N THR A 186 -7.84 -7.03 -8.85
CA THR A 186 -8.03 -8.02 -7.77
C THR A 186 -8.81 -9.23 -8.29
N LEU A 187 -9.81 -9.04 -9.17
CA LEU A 187 -10.49 -10.16 -9.82
C LEU A 187 -9.52 -10.97 -10.70
N ILE A 188 -8.66 -10.29 -11.47
CA ILE A 188 -7.62 -10.96 -12.28
C ILE A 188 -6.64 -11.73 -11.38
N HIS A 189 -6.24 -11.15 -10.25
CA HIS A 189 -5.38 -11.79 -9.26
C HIS A 189 -6.00 -13.09 -8.72
N LEU A 190 -7.29 -13.05 -8.38
CA LEU A 190 -8.04 -14.22 -7.89
C LEU A 190 -8.27 -15.27 -8.97
N ILE A 191 -8.48 -14.88 -10.23
CA ILE A 191 -8.58 -15.83 -11.35
C ILE A 191 -7.29 -16.65 -11.47
N PHE A 192 -6.12 -16.00 -11.53
CA PHE A 192 -4.85 -16.73 -11.59
C PHE A 192 -4.57 -17.56 -10.34
N LEU A 193 -5.00 -17.09 -9.16
CA LEU A 193 -4.93 -17.90 -7.94
C LEU A 193 -5.78 -19.16 -8.05
N HIS A 194 -7.00 -19.07 -8.61
CA HIS A 194 -7.93 -20.20 -8.69
C HIS A 194 -7.51 -21.24 -9.72
N GLU A 195 -6.72 -20.89 -10.74
CA GLU A 195 -6.10 -21.84 -11.67
C GLU A 195 -5.20 -22.86 -10.95
N THR A 196 -4.53 -22.46 -9.87
CA THR A 196 -3.56 -23.30 -9.14
C THR A 196 -4.03 -23.72 -7.75
N GLY A 197 -4.99 -22.98 -7.17
CA GLY A 197 -5.36 -23.08 -5.77
C GLY A 197 -4.33 -22.46 -4.82
N SER A 198 -4.72 -22.30 -3.56
CA SER A 198 -3.83 -21.78 -2.53
C SER A 198 -2.65 -22.72 -2.26
N SER A 199 -1.45 -22.16 -2.03
CA SER A 199 -0.36 -22.90 -1.38
C SER A 199 -0.65 -23.07 0.11
N ASN A 200 0.25 -23.75 0.84
CA ASN A 200 0.11 -23.98 2.27
C ASN A 200 1.45 -23.84 3.02
N PRO A 201 1.45 -23.81 4.37
CA PRO A 201 2.66 -23.57 5.16
C PRO A 201 3.80 -24.56 4.93
N THR A 202 3.54 -25.80 4.53
CA THR A 202 4.60 -26.78 4.29
C THR A 202 5.28 -26.60 2.93
N GLY A 203 4.61 -25.93 1.99
CA GLY A 203 5.06 -25.81 0.60
C GLY A 203 4.93 -27.09 -0.23
N LEU A 204 4.31 -28.15 0.32
CA LEU A 204 4.04 -29.43 -0.36
C LEU A 204 2.67 -29.42 -1.07
N ASN A 205 2.44 -30.38 -1.96
CA ASN A 205 1.13 -30.56 -2.59
C ASN A 205 0.10 -30.99 -1.52
N SER A 206 -1.03 -30.28 -1.45
CA SER A 206 -2.13 -30.52 -0.52
C SER A 206 -3.38 -31.12 -1.17
N ASP A 207 -3.35 -31.54 -2.43
CA ASP A 207 -4.51 -32.06 -3.18
C ASP A 207 -5.21 -33.23 -2.47
N ALA A 208 -4.44 -34.07 -1.76
CA ALA A 208 -4.98 -35.19 -0.99
C ALA A 208 -5.77 -34.74 0.27
N GLU A 209 -5.56 -33.52 0.75
CA GLU A 209 -6.12 -32.99 2.01
C GLU A 209 -6.71 -31.59 1.81
N LYS A 210 -7.65 -31.47 0.86
CA LYS A 210 -8.44 -30.25 0.67
C LYS A 210 -9.78 -30.34 1.38
N ILE A 211 -10.24 -29.21 1.89
CA ILE A 211 -11.56 -29.01 2.48
C ILE A 211 -12.29 -27.88 1.73
N PRO A 212 -13.63 -27.86 1.71
CA PRO A 212 -14.36 -26.75 1.11
C PRO A 212 -14.06 -25.44 1.87
N PHE A 213 -14.09 -24.31 1.16
CA PHE A 213 -13.84 -23.01 1.78
C PHE A 213 -14.91 -22.66 2.82
N HIS A 214 -16.19 -22.90 2.50
CA HIS A 214 -17.27 -22.79 3.46
C HIS A 214 -17.51 -24.16 4.15
N PRO A 215 -17.67 -24.22 5.49
CA PRO A 215 -17.67 -23.10 6.44
C PRO A 215 -16.28 -22.68 6.93
N TYR A 216 -15.27 -23.53 6.80
CA TYR A 216 -14.00 -23.43 7.54
C TYR A 216 -13.30 -22.08 7.38
N TYR A 217 -12.99 -21.69 6.15
CA TYR A 217 -12.26 -20.46 5.87
C TYR A 217 -13.16 -19.23 5.87
N SER A 218 -14.45 -19.38 5.53
CA SER A 218 -15.40 -18.27 5.66
C SER A 218 -15.53 -17.78 7.12
N PHE A 219 -15.66 -18.69 8.10
CA PHE A 219 -15.72 -18.32 9.51
C PHE A 219 -14.38 -17.79 10.04
N LYS A 220 -13.27 -18.41 9.61
CA LYS A 220 -11.93 -17.94 9.95
C LYS A 220 -11.67 -16.52 9.43
N ASP A 221 -12.16 -16.21 8.23
CA ASP A 221 -12.05 -14.87 7.65
C ASP A 221 -12.94 -13.86 8.35
N VAL A 222 -14.17 -14.23 8.73
CA VAL A 222 -15.04 -13.37 9.55
C VAL A 222 -14.38 -13.00 10.88
N LEU A 223 -13.67 -13.93 11.53
CA LEU A 223 -12.87 -13.62 12.72
C LEU A 223 -11.76 -12.61 12.41
N GLY A 224 -11.03 -12.81 11.30
CA GLY A 224 -10.02 -11.85 10.83
C GLY A 224 -10.62 -10.46 10.59
N PHE A 225 -11.80 -10.38 9.97
CA PHE A 225 -12.52 -9.13 9.73
C PHE A 225 -12.88 -8.43 11.04
N ALA A 226 -13.39 -9.16 12.02
CA ALA A 226 -13.71 -8.61 13.33
C ALA A 226 -12.47 -8.00 14.00
N VAL A 227 -11.33 -8.70 13.98
CA VAL A 227 -10.07 -8.19 14.55
C VAL A 227 -9.61 -6.92 13.84
N LEU A 228 -9.62 -6.90 12.50
CA LEU A 228 -9.22 -5.73 11.72
C LEU A 228 -10.13 -4.53 11.99
N LEU A 229 -11.45 -4.72 11.99
CA LEU A 229 -12.42 -3.65 12.22
C LEU A 229 -12.33 -3.11 13.64
N VAL A 230 -12.12 -3.96 14.65
CA VAL A 230 -11.88 -3.51 16.03
C VAL A 230 -10.60 -2.69 16.11
N ALA A 231 -9.51 -3.13 15.50
CA ALA A 231 -8.25 -2.38 15.52
C ALA A 231 -8.37 -1.02 14.78
N LEU A 232 -8.99 -1.01 13.60
CA LEU A 232 -9.22 0.20 12.82
C LEU A 232 -10.12 1.20 13.55
N THR A 233 -11.25 0.73 14.10
CA THR A 233 -12.17 1.60 14.86
C THR A 233 -11.54 2.08 16.16
N ALA A 234 -10.80 1.25 16.88
CA ALA A 234 -10.08 1.67 18.07
C ALA A 234 -9.06 2.79 17.74
N LEU A 235 -8.28 2.63 16.67
CA LEU A 235 -7.36 3.68 16.23
C LEU A 235 -8.10 4.97 15.83
N ALA A 236 -9.15 4.84 15.01
CA ALA A 236 -9.93 5.98 14.52
C ALA A 236 -10.71 6.73 15.62
N LEU A 237 -11.03 6.08 16.74
CA LEU A 237 -11.76 6.67 17.86
C LEU A 237 -10.84 7.20 18.96
N PHE A 238 -9.82 6.43 19.36
CA PHE A 238 -8.99 6.77 20.52
C PHE A 238 -7.71 7.53 20.16
N SER A 239 -7.13 7.29 18.99
CA SER A 239 -5.88 7.94 18.58
C SER A 239 -5.82 8.21 17.06
N PRO A 240 -6.80 8.93 16.49
CA PRO A 240 -7.01 9.03 15.04
C PRO A 240 -5.85 9.64 14.25
N ASN A 241 -5.00 10.43 14.91
CA ASN A 241 -3.88 11.14 14.31
C ASN A 241 -2.52 10.49 14.63
N LEU A 242 -2.49 9.30 15.24
CA LEU A 242 -1.24 8.63 15.65
C LEU A 242 -0.26 8.41 14.50
N LEU A 243 -0.79 8.09 13.31
CA LEU A 243 -0.01 7.70 12.15
C LEU A 243 0.21 8.84 11.14
N GLY A 244 -0.41 10.01 11.36
CA GLY A 244 -0.34 11.16 10.45
C GLY A 244 0.58 12.27 10.96
N ASP A 245 1.03 13.13 10.05
CA ASP A 245 1.91 14.25 10.40
C ASP A 245 1.11 15.50 10.83
N PRO A 246 1.44 16.15 11.97
CA PRO A 246 0.75 17.33 12.45
C PRO A 246 0.83 18.53 11.50
N ASP A 247 1.89 18.64 10.69
CA ASP A 247 2.04 19.76 9.74
C ASP A 247 0.92 19.75 8.70
N ASN A 248 0.29 18.59 8.44
CA ASN A 248 -0.83 18.49 7.52
C ASN A 248 -2.15 19.08 8.05
N PHE A 249 -2.17 19.57 9.30
CA PHE A 249 -3.25 20.41 9.85
C PHE A 249 -3.05 21.91 9.61
N THR A 250 -1.96 22.30 8.94
CA THR A 250 -1.76 23.68 8.45
C THR A 250 -2.05 23.72 6.94
N PRO A 251 -2.84 24.68 6.44
CA PRO A 251 -3.07 24.84 5.00
C PRO A 251 -1.77 24.99 4.22
N ALA A 252 -1.73 24.45 3.00
CA ALA A 252 -0.56 24.56 2.14
C ALA A 252 -0.16 26.02 1.89
N ASN A 253 1.13 26.32 2.10
CA ASN A 253 1.74 27.60 1.78
C ASN A 253 3.00 27.36 0.92
N PRO A 254 2.96 27.70 -0.39
CA PRO A 254 4.09 27.52 -1.29
C PRO A 254 5.35 28.31 -0.91
N LEU A 255 5.24 29.30 -0.01
CA LEU A 255 6.35 30.15 0.44
C LEU A 255 6.99 29.67 1.76
N VAL A 256 6.42 28.66 2.41
CA VAL A 256 6.90 28.16 3.71
C VAL A 256 7.09 26.66 3.65
N THR A 257 8.33 26.23 3.52
CA THR A 257 8.74 24.83 3.53
C THR A 257 8.73 24.29 4.97
N PRO A 258 8.08 23.14 5.25
CA PRO A 258 8.19 22.46 6.53
C PRO A 258 9.64 22.07 6.86
N PRO A 259 10.01 21.98 8.15
CA PRO A 259 11.38 21.64 8.56
C PRO A 259 11.87 20.30 8.01
N HIS A 260 10.99 19.29 7.95
CA HIS A 260 11.33 17.95 7.45
C HIS A 260 10.21 17.36 6.61
N ILE A 261 10.30 17.53 5.29
CA ILE A 261 9.35 16.95 4.33
C ILE A 261 9.62 15.45 4.20
N LYS A 262 8.61 14.63 4.52
CA LYS A 262 8.63 13.18 4.40
C LYS A 262 7.27 12.67 3.92
N PRO A 263 7.21 11.51 3.25
CA PRO A 263 5.94 10.87 2.93
C PRO A 263 5.37 10.15 4.16
N GLU A 264 4.14 9.64 4.02
CA GLU A 264 3.52 8.77 5.03
C GLU A 264 4.34 7.51 5.32
N TRP A 265 4.14 6.91 6.50
CA TRP A 265 5.02 5.88 7.07
C TRP A 265 5.28 4.70 6.13
N TYR A 266 4.28 4.28 5.36
CA TYR A 266 4.36 3.15 4.44
C TYR A 266 5.27 3.42 3.22
N PHE A 267 5.70 4.67 2.99
CA PHE A 267 6.69 5.00 1.97
C PHE A 267 8.10 5.22 2.52
N LEU A 268 8.28 5.28 3.84
CA LEU A 268 9.54 5.70 4.44
C LEU A 268 10.71 4.78 4.12
N PHE A 269 10.49 3.46 4.02
CA PHE A 269 11.56 2.53 3.66
C PHE A 269 12.16 2.85 2.27
N ALA A 270 11.30 3.09 1.29
CA ALA A 270 11.71 3.41 -0.08
C ALA A 270 12.29 4.82 -0.15
N TYR A 271 11.74 5.77 0.61
CA TYR A 271 12.28 7.12 0.77
C TYR A 271 13.68 7.12 1.40
N ALA A 272 13.97 6.22 2.34
CA ALA A 272 15.33 6.04 2.87
C ALA A 272 16.30 5.59 1.76
N ILE A 273 15.93 4.56 0.99
CA ILE A 273 16.73 4.05 -0.14
C ILE A 273 17.01 5.15 -1.18
N LEU A 274 16.01 5.97 -1.51
CA LEU A 274 16.17 7.14 -2.39
C LEU A 274 17.28 8.09 -1.89
N ARG A 275 17.28 8.41 -0.60
CA ARG A 275 18.23 9.36 0.01
C ARG A 275 19.62 8.78 0.23
N SER A 276 19.76 7.46 0.28
CA SER A 276 21.05 6.78 0.47
C SER A 276 22.01 6.98 -0.71
N ILE A 277 21.49 7.20 -1.92
CA ILE A 277 22.31 7.38 -3.12
C ILE A 277 22.55 8.87 -3.37
N PRO A 278 23.81 9.37 -3.34
CA PRO A 278 24.16 10.78 -3.55
C PRO A 278 24.13 11.17 -5.05
N ASN A 279 23.11 10.73 -5.78
CA ASN A 279 22.85 11.06 -7.17
C ASN A 279 21.33 11.06 -7.40
N LYS A 280 20.78 12.14 -7.95
CA LYS A 280 19.33 12.27 -8.14
C LYS A 280 18.75 11.11 -8.97
N LEU A 281 19.28 10.86 -10.17
CA LEU A 281 18.80 9.79 -11.05
C LEU A 281 19.02 8.41 -10.43
N GLY A 282 20.20 8.17 -9.85
CA GLY A 282 20.52 6.92 -9.16
C GLY A 282 19.55 6.62 -8.01
N GLY A 283 19.25 7.62 -7.18
CA GLY A 283 18.26 7.51 -6.11
C GLY A 283 16.85 7.22 -6.63
N VAL A 284 16.41 7.88 -7.71
CA VAL A 284 15.10 7.59 -8.34
C VAL A 284 15.03 6.15 -8.85
N LEU A 285 16.10 5.68 -9.49
CA LEU A 285 16.17 4.29 -9.96
C LEU A 285 16.16 3.30 -8.80
N ALA A 286 16.90 3.57 -7.71
CA ALA A 286 16.91 2.70 -6.53
C ALA A 286 15.57 2.68 -5.80
N LEU A 287 14.89 3.82 -5.68
CA LEU A 287 13.50 3.88 -5.21
C LEU A 287 12.61 2.96 -6.04
N LEU A 288 12.64 3.08 -7.37
CA LEU A 288 11.81 2.27 -8.25
C LEU A 288 12.16 0.77 -8.13
N PHE A 289 13.45 0.44 -8.13
CA PHE A 289 13.91 -0.95 -8.02
C PHE A 289 13.67 -1.55 -6.64
N SER A 290 13.57 -0.76 -5.56
CA SER A 290 13.18 -1.26 -4.23
C SER A 290 11.80 -1.95 -4.23
N ILE A 291 10.92 -1.59 -5.17
CA ILE A 291 9.62 -2.23 -5.37
C ILE A 291 9.68 -3.27 -6.49
N LEU A 292 10.27 -2.92 -7.65
CA LEU A 292 10.31 -3.81 -8.81
C LEU A 292 11.17 -5.07 -8.60
N ILE A 293 12.08 -5.07 -7.62
CA ILE A 293 12.83 -6.27 -7.22
C ILE A 293 11.90 -7.45 -6.87
N LEU A 294 10.67 -7.19 -6.41
CA LEU A 294 9.67 -8.22 -6.16
C LEU A 294 9.36 -9.04 -7.42
N MET A 295 9.37 -8.44 -8.62
CA MET A 295 9.15 -9.17 -9.88
C MET A 295 10.30 -10.14 -10.20
N LEU A 296 11.50 -9.92 -9.65
CA LEU A 296 12.65 -10.80 -9.85
C LEU A 296 12.67 -11.97 -8.86
N VAL A 297 11.92 -11.91 -7.75
CA VAL A 297 11.91 -12.96 -6.73
C VAL A 297 11.65 -14.37 -7.28
N PRO A 298 10.69 -14.60 -8.21
CA PRO A 298 10.45 -15.94 -8.75
C PRO A 298 11.63 -16.53 -9.53
N ILE A 299 12.42 -15.69 -10.22
CA ILE A 299 13.59 -16.14 -10.99
C ILE A 299 14.84 -16.29 -10.12
N LEU A 300 14.87 -15.64 -8.95
CA LEU A 300 15.94 -15.75 -7.96
C LEU A 300 15.77 -16.98 -7.05
N HIS A 301 14.70 -17.77 -7.21
CA HIS A 301 14.47 -18.97 -6.41
C HIS A 301 15.42 -20.11 -6.80
N THR A 302 16.37 -20.43 -5.91
CA THR A 302 17.38 -21.48 -6.15
C THR A 302 17.14 -22.78 -5.36
N SER A 303 16.28 -22.74 -4.35
CA SER A 303 16.06 -23.90 -3.48
C SER A 303 15.28 -25.00 -4.18
N LYS A 304 15.45 -26.23 -3.71
CA LYS A 304 14.59 -27.37 -4.08
C LYS A 304 13.31 -27.44 -3.26
N GLN A 305 13.21 -26.66 -2.17
CA GLN A 305 12.05 -26.56 -1.31
C GLN A 305 11.36 -25.21 -1.49
N ARG A 306 10.04 -25.24 -1.69
CA ARG A 306 9.22 -24.05 -1.95
C ARG A 306 9.19 -23.08 -0.75
N ALA A 307 8.72 -23.55 0.40
CA ALA A 307 8.56 -22.74 1.59
C ALA A 307 9.84 -22.68 2.44
N LEU A 308 9.97 -21.64 3.26
CA LEU A 308 11.07 -21.50 4.21
C LEU A 308 10.89 -22.34 5.48
N THR A 309 9.73 -22.97 5.68
CA THR A 309 9.36 -23.73 6.89
C THR A 309 10.41 -24.74 7.34
N PHE A 310 11.11 -25.38 6.41
CA PHE A 310 12.17 -26.36 6.70
C PHE A 310 13.58 -25.86 6.34
N ARG A 311 13.77 -24.53 6.26
CA ARG A 311 15.01 -23.87 5.83
C ARG A 311 15.48 -22.82 6.86
N PRO A 312 16.00 -23.24 8.03
CA PRO A 312 16.29 -22.35 9.16
C PRO A 312 17.24 -21.19 8.80
N LEU A 313 18.27 -21.45 7.99
CA LEU A 313 19.18 -20.39 7.54
C LEU A 313 18.47 -19.32 6.71
N THR A 314 17.57 -19.73 5.80
CA THR A 314 16.81 -18.77 4.99
C THR A 314 15.72 -18.06 5.80
N GLN A 315 15.15 -18.69 6.84
CA GLN A 315 14.26 -18.01 7.78
C GLN A 315 14.98 -16.85 8.48
N LEU A 316 16.20 -17.09 8.99
CA LEU A 316 17.00 -16.05 9.61
C LEU A 316 17.25 -14.89 8.63
N ILE A 317 17.63 -15.18 7.38
CA ILE A 317 17.85 -14.15 6.36
C ILE A 317 16.58 -13.35 6.08
N LEU A 318 15.42 -14.01 6.00
CA LEU A 318 14.15 -13.30 5.80
C LEU A 318 13.80 -12.39 6.99
N TRP A 319 14.02 -12.84 8.22
CA TRP A 319 13.79 -12.00 9.40
C TRP A 319 14.78 -10.84 9.50
N LEU A 320 16.04 -11.03 9.06
CA LEU A 320 17.00 -9.94 8.89
C LEU A 320 16.51 -8.92 7.87
N LEU A 321 15.98 -9.36 6.73
CA LEU A 321 15.38 -8.47 5.73
C LEU A 321 14.18 -7.69 6.30
N VAL A 322 13.31 -8.34 7.09
CA VAL A 322 12.18 -7.65 7.73
C VAL A 322 12.67 -6.61 8.74
N ALA A 323 13.69 -6.94 9.53
CA ALA A 323 14.29 -5.99 10.47
C ALA A 323 14.95 -4.82 9.75
N ASP A 324 15.62 -5.09 8.61
CA ASP A 324 16.25 -4.07 7.79
C ASP A 324 15.22 -3.10 7.17
N VAL A 325 14.09 -3.60 6.63
CA VAL A 325 12.98 -2.75 6.17
C VAL A 325 12.41 -1.89 7.30
N ALA A 326 12.37 -2.40 8.54
CA ALA A 326 11.96 -1.61 9.70
C ALA A 326 12.99 -0.51 10.04
N ILE A 327 14.30 -0.80 9.92
CA ILE A 327 15.37 0.20 10.05
C ILE A 327 15.25 1.26 8.95
N LEU A 328 15.05 0.88 7.69
CA LEU A 328 14.85 1.81 6.59
C LEU A 328 13.61 2.70 6.82
N THR A 329 12.51 2.13 7.32
CA THR A 329 11.32 2.90 7.71
C THR A 329 11.64 3.93 8.80
N TRP A 330 12.38 3.52 9.84
CA TRP A 330 12.80 4.40 10.91
C TRP A 330 13.70 5.54 10.40
N ILE A 331 14.78 5.20 9.67
CA ILE A 331 15.72 6.18 9.11
C ILE A 331 15.04 7.10 8.09
N GLY A 332 14.09 6.60 7.30
CA GLY A 332 13.28 7.39 6.38
C GLY A 332 12.53 8.54 7.07
N GLY A 333 12.13 8.35 8.33
CA GLY A 333 11.47 9.36 9.14
C GLY A 333 12.39 10.39 9.81
N LEU A 334 13.71 10.21 9.73
CA LEU A 334 14.72 11.04 10.38
C LEU A 334 15.41 12.02 9.40
N PRO A 335 15.99 13.11 9.93
CA PRO A 335 16.73 14.09 9.13
C PRO A 335 17.99 13.49 8.49
N VAL A 336 18.47 14.14 7.43
CA VAL A 336 19.67 13.74 6.68
C VAL A 336 20.93 14.24 7.39
N GLU A 337 21.26 13.61 8.51
CA GLU A 337 22.39 13.97 9.37
C GLU A 337 23.16 12.73 9.82
N HIS A 338 24.40 12.90 10.29
CA HIS A 338 25.15 11.81 10.91
C HIS A 338 24.53 11.46 12.29
N PRO A 339 24.35 10.17 12.66
CA PRO A 339 24.77 8.95 11.96
C PRO A 339 23.73 8.36 10.99
N PHE A 340 22.55 8.97 10.87
CA PHE A 340 21.41 8.41 10.12
C PHE A 340 21.69 8.24 8.62
N THR A 341 22.45 9.15 8.00
CA THR A 341 22.87 9.00 6.60
C THR A 341 23.67 7.72 6.38
N LEU A 342 24.61 7.41 7.27
CA LEU A 342 25.43 6.19 7.17
C LEU A 342 24.60 4.93 7.42
N ILE A 343 23.73 4.95 8.43
CA ILE A 343 22.83 3.81 8.72
C ILE A 343 21.91 3.55 7.53
N GLY A 344 21.33 4.60 6.93
CA GLY A 344 20.50 4.48 5.73
C GLY A 344 21.26 3.87 4.55
N GLN A 345 22.50 4.29 4.32
CA GLN A 345 23.36 3.72 3.28
C GLN A 345 23.69 2.25 3.51
N ILE A 346 24.00 1.86 4.74
CA ILE A 346 24.29 0.47 5.10
C ILE A 346 23.05 -0.40 4.97
N ALA A 347 21.89 0.07 5.42
CA ALA A 347 20.62 -0.66 5.30
C ALA A 347 20.13 -0.76 3.85
N SER A 348 20.52 0.18 2.98
CA SER A 348 20.14 0.12 1.55
C SER A 348 21.03 -0.80 0.72
N LEU A 349 22.20 -1.20 1.24
CA LEU A 349 23.17 -2.07 0.60
C LEU A 349 22.83 -3.54 0.85
#